data_AF-A0A5E4NC10-F1
#
_entry.id   AF-A0A5E4NC10-F1
#
_cell.length_a   1.000
_cell.length_b   1.000
_cell.length_c   1.000
_cell.angle_alpha   90.00
_cell.angle_beta   90.00
_cell.angle_gamma   90.00
#
_symmetry.space_group_name_H-M   'P 1'
#
loop_
_entity.id
_entity.type
_entity.pdbx_description
1 polymer ?
#
loop_
_entity_poly.entity_id
_entity_poly.type
_entity_poly.pdbx_seq_one_letter_code
_entity_poly.pdbx_strand_id
1 'polypeptide(L)'
;MFKNMLEILFQNTIITEVIKKRRLQWAGHAWRSQNELIRAVLEQKPRGKRPLGRLKTRWEDVVVKKDVQSLGGETNWKERATDREE
;
A
#
# COMPACT_ATOMS: atom_id res chain seq x y z
N MET A 1 -10.32 -26.84 -2.33
CA MET A 1 -11.34 -26.76 -3.40
C MET A 1 -11.84 -25.33 -3.63
N PHE A 2 -12.36 -24.61 -2.62
CA PHE A 2 -12.89 -23.24 -2.77
C PHE A 2 -11.90 -22.16 -3.26
N LYS A 3 -10.65 -22.18 -2.79
CA LYS A 3 -9.65 -21.15 -3.15
C LYS A 3 -9.34 -21.09 -4.66
N ASN A 4 -9.36 -22.26 -5.30
CA ASN A 4 -9.03 -22.44 -6.71
C ASN A 4 -10.20 -22.03 -7.63
N MET A 5 -11.45 -22.22 -7.18
CA MET A 5 -12.64 -21.81 -7.93
C MET A 5 -12.78 -20.29 -8.05
N LEU A 6 -12.41 -19.54 -7.01
CA LEU A 6 -12.34 -18.08 -7.06
C LEU A 6 -11.20 -17.57 -7.95
N GLU A 7 -10.05 -18.28 -7.98
CA GLU A 7 -8.94 -17.97 -8.89
C GLU A 7 -9.34 -18.08 -10.36
N ILE A 8 -10.12 -19.11 -10.70
CA ILE A 8 -10.59 -19.38 -12.06
C ILE A 8 -11.67 -18.37 -12.50
N LEU A 9 -12.64 -18.06 -11.63
CA LEU A 9 -13.77 -17.17 -11.97
C LEU A 9 -13.37 -15.70 -12.17
N PHE A 10 -12.36 -15.23 -11.42
CA PHE A 10 -11.99 -13.81 -11.42
C PHE A 10 -10.63 -13.51 -12.05
N GLN A 11 -9.95 -14.53 -12.61
CA GLN A 11 -8.53 -14.43 -12.98
C GLN A 11 -7.77 -13.61 -11.94
N ASN A 12 -7.63 -14.17 -10.73
CA ASN A 12 -7.24 -13.45 -9.49
C ASN A 12 -6.07 -12.45 -9.62
N THR A 13 -5.20 -12.62 -10.61
CA THR A 13 -4.21 -11.62 -11.06
C THR A 13 -4.83 -10.24 -11.33
N ILE A 14 -5.91 -10.12 -12.10
CA ILE A 14 -6.46 -8.81 -12.51
C ILE A 14 -7.03 -8.04 -11.32
N ILE A 15 -7.91 -8.64 -10.51
CA ILE A 15 -8.53 -7.93 -9.37
C ILE A 15 -7.50 -7.58 -8.31
N THR A 16 -6.56 -8.49 -7.99
CA THR A 16 -5.53 -8.19 -6.99
C THR A 16 -4.59 -7.09 -7.47
N GLU A 17 -4.22 -7.06 -8.74
CA GLU A 17 -3.46 -5.97 -9.35
C GLU A 17 -4.24 -4.64 -9.32
N VAL A 18 -5.53 -4.64 -9.64
CA VAL A 18 -6.37 -3.44 -9.57
C VAL A 18 -6.41 -2.88 -8.15
N ILE A 19 -6.57 -3.74 -7.13
CA ILE A 19 -6.55 -3.33 -5.72
C ILE A 19 -5.18 -2.76 -5.33
N LYS A 20 -4.08 -3.40 -5.75
CA LYS A 20 -2.71 -2.92 -5.49
C LYS A 20 -2.48 -1.54 -6.14
N LYS A 21 -2.85 -1.38 -7.41
CA LYS A 21 -2.75 -0.12 -8.16
C LYS A 21 -3.55 1.01 -7.51
N ARG A 22 -4.80 0.75 -7.12
CA ARG A 22 -5.63 1.74 -6.41
C ARG A 22 -5.03 2.14 -5.06
N ARG A 23 -4.44 1.19 -4.33
CA ARG A 23 -3.78 1.49 -3.05
C ARG A 23 -2.55 2.38 -3.24
N LEU A 24 -1.76 2.13 -4.29
CA LEU A 24 -0.62 2.98 -4.65
C LEU A 24 -1.05 4.37 -5.09
N GLN A 25 -2.10 4.48 -5.90
CA GLN A 25 -2.68 5.78 -6.28
C GLN A 25 -3.11 6.58 -5.05
N TRP A 26 -3.80 5.93 -4.11
CA TRP A 26 -4.19 6.57 -2.85
C TRP A 26 -2.99 6.94 -1.98
N ALA A 27 -1.97 6.08 -1.90
CA ALA A 27 -0.73 6.37 -1.18
C ALA A 27 -0.03 7.61 -1.75
N GLY A 28 0.07 7.73 -3.07
CA GLY A 28 0.63 8.89 -3.73
C GLY A 28 -0.21 10.16 -3.52
N HIS A 29 -1.55 10.05 -3.61
CA HIS A 29 -2.44 11.17 -3.30
C HIS A 29 -2.29 11.64 -1.84
N ALA A 30 -2.25 10.71 -0.89
CA ALA A 30 -2.11 11.02 0.53
C ALA A 30 -0.75 11.68 0.82
N TRP A 31 0.33 11.22 0.19
CA TRP A 31 1.67 11.82 0.28
C TRP A 31 1.71 13.26 -0.26
N ARG A 32 1.04 13.51 -1.39
CA ARG A 32 0.96 14.84 -2.01
C ARG A 32 -0.12 15.75 -1.39
N SER A 33 -0.91 15.24 -0.45
CA SER A 33 -2.01 16.00 0.12
C SER A 33 -1.47 17.18 0.93
N GLN A 34 -2.03 18.37 0.70
CA GLN A 34 -1.78 19.55 1.54
C GLN A 34 -2.59 19.50 2.84
N ASN A 35 -3.34 18.42 3.08
CA ASN A 35 -4.09 18.24 4.32
C ASN A 35 -3.14 17.85 5.47
N GLU A 36 -3.04 18.76 6.45
CA GLU A 36 -2.17 18.59 7.61
C GLU A 36 -2.49 17.34 8.44
N LEU A 37 -3.76 16.94 8.55
CA LEU A 37 -4.16 15.73 9.28
C LEU A 37 -3.67 14.47 8.57
N ILE A 38 -3.81 14.41 7.24
CA ILE A 38 -3.32 13.28 6.44
C ILE A 38 -1.80 13.17 6.60
N ARG A 39 -1.09 14.29 6.49
CA ARG A 39 0.36 14.34 6.66
C ARG A 39 0.79 13.93 8.07
N ALA A 40 0.12 14.45 9.09
CA ALA A 40 0.39 14.09 10.49
C ALA A 40 0.22 12.59 10.73
N VAL A 41 -0.86 11.98 10.24
CA VAL A 41 -1.10 10.53 10.38
C VAL A 41 -0.07 9.70 9.62
N LEU A 42 0.30 10.10 8.40
CA LEU A 42 1.30 9.41 7.58
C LEU A 42 2.70 9.45 8.20
N GLU A 43 3.10 10.61 8.73
CA GLU A 43 4.42 10.82 9.31
C GLU A 43 4.52 10.36 10.78
N GLN A 44 3.38 10.16 11.46
CA GLN A 44 3.35 9.79 12.87
C GLN A 44 4.04 8.43 13.11
N LYS A 45 5.04 8.46 13.99
CA LYS A 45 5.66 7.27 14.56
C LYS A 45 5.09 7.04 15.96
N PRO A 46 4.05 6.19 16.13
CA PRO A 46 3.47 5.95 17.44
C PRO A 46 4.53 5.40 18.39
N ARG A 47 4.72 6.08 19.52
CA ARG A 47 5.66 5.73 20.59
C ARG A 47 4.95 4.84 21.63
N GLY A 48 5.68 3.93 22.25
CA GLY A 48 5.17 3.03 23.30
C GLY A 48 5.29 1.54 22.97
N LYS A 49 5.10 0.68 23.98
CA LYS A 49 5.06 -0.77 23.80
C LYS A 49 3.77 -1.16 23.08
N ARG A 50 3.93 -1.82 21.93
CA ARG A 50 2.80 -2.43 21.23
C ARG A 50 2.31 -3.66 21.99
N PRO A 51 1.01 -3.98 21.91
CA PRO A 51 0.47 -5.19 22.53
C PRO A 51 1.21 -6.44 22.02
N LEU A 52 1.48 -7.37 22.92
CA LEU A 52 2.09 -8.66 22.63
C LEU A 52 1.09 -9.52 21.85
N GLY A 53 1.46 -9.96 20.64
CA GLY A 53 0.61 -10.74 19.75
C GLY A 53 0.96 -10.51 18.27
N ARG A 54 0.17 -11.09 17.35
CA ARG A 54 0.34 -10.86 15.91
C ARG A 54 0.06 -9.39 15.59
N LEU A 55 1.12 -8.64 15.41
CA LEU A 55 1.02 -7.23 15.06
C LEU A 55 0.32 -7.09 13.70
N LYS A 56 -0.70 -6.23 13.62
CA LYS A 56 -1.25 -5.81 12.32
C LYS A 56 -0.13 -5.16 11.52
N THR A 57 0.12 -5.65 10.30
CA THR A 57 1.08 -5.05 9.38
C THR A 57 0.73 -3.58 9.19
N ARG A 58 1.72 -2.68 9.30
CA ARG A 58 1.48 -1.26 9.04
C ARG A 58 0.99 -1.11 7.59
N TRP A 59 0.13 -0.14 7.35
CA TRP A 59 -0.33 0.15 5.99
C TRP A 59 0.85 0.43 5.04
N GLU A 60 1.84 1.22 5.48
CA GLU A 60 3.05 1.51 4.71
C GLU A 60 3.85 0.24 4.37
N ASP A 61 3.98 -0.71 5.30
CA ASP A 61 4.64 -1.99 5.05
C ASP A 61 3.90 -2.81 3.97
N VAL A 62 2.57 -2.71 3.89
CA VAL A 62 1.80 -3.37 2.82
C VAL A 62 2.03 -2.69 1.48
N VAL A 63 1.98 -1.36 1.42
CA VAL A 63 2.19 -0.59 0.19
C VAL A 63 3.62 -0.79 -0.34
N VAL A 64 4.63 -0.58 0.50
CA VAL A 64 6.06 -0.67 0.13
C VAL A 64 6.46 -2.11 -0.21
N LYS A 65 6.22 -3.05 0.71
CA LYS A 65 6.84 -4.38 0.60
C LYS A 65 6.01 -5.34 -0.21
N LYS A 66 4.70 -5.16 -0.26
CA LYS A 66 3.83 -6.10 -0.98
C LYS A 66 3.40 -5.52 -2.31
N ASP A 67 2.85 -4.32 -2.33
CA ASP A 67 2.19 -3.84 -3.54
C ASP A 67 3.20 -3.36 -4.59
N VAL A 68 4.17 -2.53 -4.20
CA VAL A 68 5.26 -2.08 -5.09
C VAL A 68 6.11 -3.24 -5.59
N GLN A 69 6.59 -4.10 -4.70
CA GLN A 69 7.40 -5.27 -5.08
C GLN A 69 6.62 -6.26 -5.97
N SER A 70 5.35 -6.50 -5.69
CA SER A 70 4.50 -7.38 -6.52
C SER A 70 4.29 -6.85 -7.93
N LEU A 71 4.35 -5.53 -8.12
CA LEU A 71 4.13 -4.86 -9.40
C LEU A 71 5.46 -4.56 -10.12
N GLY A 72 6.60 -5.02 -9.59
CA GLY A 72 7.93 -4.81 -10.20
C GLY A 72 8.46 -3.39 -10.08
N GLY A 73 7.91 -2.56 -9.19
CA GLY A 73 8.34 -1.18 -8.98
C GLY A 73 9.52 -1.04 -8.01
N GLU A 74 10.20 0.10 -8.06
CA GLU A 74 11.23 0.46 -7.09
C GLU A 74 10.67 0.72 -5.69
N THR A 75 11.41 0.31 -4.66
CA THR A 75 10.97 0.37 -3.25
C THR A 75 10.77 1.82 -2.76
N ASN A 76 11.38 2.81 -3.41
CA ASN A 76 11.26 4.23 -3.06
C ASN A 76 9.99 4.88 -3.63
N TRP A 77 8.83 4.37 -3.20
CA TRP A 77 7.52 4.84 -3.67
C TRP A 77 7.21 6.30 -3.34
N LYS A 78 7.88 6.91 -2.34
CA LYS A 78 7.69 8.31 -1.97
C LYS A 78 8.30 9.26 -3.00
N GLU A 79 9.47 8.93 -3.52
CA GLU A 79 10.09 9.68 -4.62
C GLU A 79 9.23 9.58 -5.88
N ARG A 80 8.82 8.37 -6.27
CA ARG A 80 7.88 8.17 -7.39
C ARG A 80 6.52 8.83 -7.18
N ALA A 81 6.06 8.97 -5.93
CA ALA A 81 4.83 9.69 -5.63
C ALA A 81 4.99 11.21 -5.70
N THR A 82 6.21 11.72 -5.60
CA THR A 82 6.47 13.17 -5.68
C THR A 82 6.61 13.61 -7.13
N ASP A 83 7.19 12.75 -7.96
CA ASP A 83 7.34 13.01 -9.39
C ASP A 83 5.98 13.03 -10.10
N ARG A 84 5.72 14.11 -10.85
CA ARG A 84 4.50 14.28 -11.65
C ARG A 84 4.73 13.89 -13.10
N GLU A 85 5.98 13.74 -13.51
CA GLU A 85 6.33 13.44 -14.89
C GLU A 85 6.36 11.92 -15.10
N GLU A 86 5.49 11.48 -16.00
CA GLU A 86 5.65 10.28 -16.82
C GLU A 86 5.47 10.71 -18.28
#